data_AF-A0A428XDS6-F1
#
_entry.id   AF-A0A428XDS6-F1
#
_cell.length_a   1.000
_cell.length_b   1.000
_cell.length_c   1.000
_cell.angle_alpha   90.00
_cell.angle_beta   90.00
_cell.angle_gamma   90.00
#
_symmetry.space_group_name_H-M   'P 1'
#
loop_
_entity.id
_entity.type
_entity.pdbx_description
1 polymer ?
#
loop_
_entity_poly.entity_id
_entity_poly.type
_entity_poly.pdbx_seq_one_letter_code
_entity_poly.pdbx_strand_id
1 'polypeptide(L)'
;MLRGALATMRAWYRLTGLEISSDAEQFGFTASLNPSLKFGEAYWDKFSRVAADGIRRFTENADRTRQFSESEQNVNAERYGEAELGHHMRDLPRDQRRAALEYSEYGWVYNEILRAVDDPEELLESWRDPVMYPGPRVTLQRILGTTGTGRHGRYTPEDIAAALSRPGLVDVDEGKLRGILDVGSPGDTPEQVRSKQLRTIARWMKKYASPRERLTLSFGGTYPTPEDFLERNVLIDEATRSHRLPEGLEVHRSLRNVNFMEGYSPLGLDRLIGTTQREPGFMSTSVGGESTFASQPFRLRINVPEGSPALWLGRTSKYPHQRELLLPSNTEYRILDVIPHGRNGPWTIIAEVVSPMP
;
A
#
# COMPACT_ATOMS: atom_id res chain seq x y z
N MET A 1 -26.53 -9.37 -20.06
CA MET A 1 -25.56 -9.38 -18.95
C MET A 1 -25.00 -10.76 -18.65
N LEU A 2 -25.83 -11.79 -18.40
CA LEU A 2 -25.36 -13.13 -17.98
C LEU A 2 -24.40 -13.82 -18.98
N ARG A 3 -24.64 -13.70 -20.30
CA ARG A 3 -23.74 -14.27 -21.33
C ARG A 3 -22.34 -13.64 -21.34
N GLY A 4 -22.23 -12.33 -21.07
CA GLY A 4 -20.93 -11.64 -20.98
C GLY A 4 -20.16 -12.01 -19.71
N ALA A 5 -20.87 -12.14 -18.58
CA ALA A 5 -20.31 -12.64 -17.33
C ALA A 5 -19.81 -14.09 -17.47
N LEU A 6 -20.59 -14.98 -18.09
CA LEU A 6 -20.21 -16.38 -18.31
C LEU A 6 -19.07 -16.56 -19.32
N ALA A 7 -19.00 -15.73 -20.37
CA ALA A 7 -17.85 -15.72 -21.28
C ALA A 7 -16.57 -15.30 -20.56
N THR A 8 -16.67 -14.31 -19.67
CA THR A 8 -15.56 -13.87 -18.81
C THR A 8 -15.14 -14.97 -17.83
N MET A 9 -16.10 -15.67 -17.21
CA MET A 9 -15.79 -16.76 -16.28
C MET A 9 -15.10 -17.95 -16.96
N ARG A 10 -15.50 -18.32 -18.18
CA ARG A 10 -14.88 -19.44 -18.94
C ARG A 10 -13.41 -19.21 -19.30
N ALA A 11 -12.97 -17.96 -19.38
CA ALA A 11 -11.58 -17.63 -19.69
C ALA A 11 -10.64 -17.81 -18.49
N TRP A 12 -11.14 -17.60 -17.27
CA TRP A 12 -10.34 -17.56 -16.03
C TRP A 12 -10.56 -18.77 -15.13
N TYR A 13 -11.72 -19.39 -15.26
CA TYR A 13 -12.15 -20.47 -14.39
C TYR A 13 -12.66 -21.64 -15.21
N ARG A 14 -12.34 -22.86 -14.75
CA ARG A 14 -13.10 -24.04 -15.13
C ARG A 14 -14.38 -24.06 -14.29
N LEU A 15 -15.53 -23.93 -14.95
CA LEU A 15 -16.82 -24.15 -14.30
C LEU A 15 -16.91 -25.64 -13.94
N THR A 16 -17.01 -25.93 -12.65
CA THR A 16 -16.99 -27.31 -12.12
C THR A 16 -18.34 -27.75 -11.58
N GLY A 17 -19.28 -26.82 -11.40
CA GLY A 17 -20.65 -27.13 -10.98
C GLY A 17 -21.62 -25.98 -11.26
N LEU A 18 -22.88 -26.35 -11.47
CA LEU A 18 -24.01 -25.44 -11.59
C LEU A 18 -25.13 -25.96 -10.68
N GLU A 19 -25.59 -25.13 -9.76
CA GLU A 19 -26.75 -25.44 -8.93
C GLU A 19 -27.87 -24.44 -9.20
N ILE A 20 -29.06 -24.97 -9.45
CA ILE A 20 -30.29 -24.20 -9.62
C ILE A 20 -31.04 -24.30 -8.30
N SER A 21 -31.13 -23.18 -7.57
CA SER A 21 -32.02 -23.07 -6.42
C SER A 21 -33.47 -23.18 -6.91
N SER A 22 -34.31 -23.90 -6.18
CA SER A 22 -35.73 -24.11 -6.52
C SER A 22 -36.57 -22.83 -6.47
N ASP A 23 -36.02 -21.73 -5.93
CA ASP A 23 -36.64 -20.41 -5.98
C ASP A 23 -36.05 -19.65 -7.17
N ALA A 24 -36.88 -19.41 -8.18
CA ALA A 24 -36.53 -19.05 -9.56
C ALA A 24 -35.80 -17.71 -9.80
N GLU A 25 -35.14 -17.14 -8.79
CA GLU A 25 -34.47 -15.84 -8.86
C GLU A 25 -32.96 -15.87 -8.61
N GLN A 26 -32.34 -17.02 -8.28
CA GLN A 26 -30.90 -17.10 -8.03
C GLN A 26 -30.20 -18.31 -8.67
N PHE A 27 -29.07 -18.07 -9.32
CA PHE A 27 -28.16 -19.09 -9.86
C PHE A 27 -26.85 -19.10 -9.07
N GLY A 28 -26.44 -20.26 -8.57
CA GLY A 28 -25.13 -20.47 -7.96
C GLY A 28 -24.17 -21.14 -8.94
N PHE A 29 -22.95 -20.62 -9.08
CA PHE A 29 -21.88 -21.24 -9.86
C PHE A 29 -20.70 -21.55 -8.96
N THR A 30 -20.16 -22.77 -9.07
CA THR A 30 -18.88 -23.14 -8.46
C THR A 30 -17.82 -23.14 -9.56
N ALA A 31 -16.81 -22.29 -9.40
CA ALA A 31 -15.76 -22.07 -10.38
C ALA A 31 -14.38 -22.25 -9.72
N SER A 32 -13.49 -22.98 -10.39
CA SER A 32 -12.10 -23.16 -9.96
C SER A 32 -11.16 -22.43 -10.93
N LEU A 33 -10.12 -21.76 -10.41
CA LEU A 33 -9.15 -21.03 -11.22
C LEU A 33 -8.50 -22.00 -12.20
N ASN A 34 -8.39 -21.65 -13.48
CA ASN A 34 -7.83 -22.53 -14.51
C ASN A 34 -6.29 -22.47 -14.46
N PRO A 35 -5.59 -23.46 -13.86
CA PRO A 35 -4.16 -23.36 -13.59
C PRO A 35 -3.29 -23.74 -14.80
N SER A 36 -3.90 -24.12 -15.94
CA SER A 36 -3.21 -24.61 -17.14
C SER A 36 -3.14 -23.62 -18.30
N LEU A 37 -3.63 -22.39 -18.16
CA LEU A 37 -3.49 -21.37 -19.19
C LEU A 37 -2.17 -20.62 -18.98
N LYS A 38 -1.14 -21.00 -19.74
CA LYS A 38 -0.01 -20.09 -20.02
C LYS A 38 -0.52 -19.02 -20.98
N PHE A 39 -0.69 -17.80 -20.50
CA PHE A 39 -1.08 -16.68 -21.35
C PHE A 39 0.18 -16.18 -22.07
N GLY A 40 0.43 -16.66 -23.29
CA GLY A 40 1.52 -16.13 -24.11
C GLY A 40 1.24 -14.69 -24.57
N GLU A 41 2.26 -14.01 -25.08
CA GLU A 41 2.21 -12.61 -25.58
C GLU A 41 0.98 -12.32 -26.46
N ALA A 42 0.65 -13.24 -27.38
CA ALA A 42 -0.52 -13.17 -28.28
C ALA A 42 -1.90 -13.14 -27.58
N TYR A 43 -1.97 -13.53 -26.29
CA TYR A 43 -3.19 -13.39 -25.48
C TYR A 43 -3.38 -11.95 -25.02
N TRP A 44 -2.30 -11.31 -24.57
CA TRP A 44 -2.34 -9.97 -23.98
C TRP A 44 -2.50 -8.86 -25.00
N ASP A 45 -2.07 -9.10 -26.23
CA ASP A 45 -2.30 -8.19 -27.37
C ASP A 45 -3.79 -7.84 -27.53
N LYS A 46 -4.71 -8.73 -27.16
CA LYS A 46 -6.15 -8.43 -27.23
C LYS A 46 -6.62 -7.40 -26.20
N PHE A 47 -5.85 -7.17 -25.14
CA PHE A 47 -6.25 -6.40 -23.95
C PHE A 47 -5.31 -5.23 -23.64
N SER A 48 -4.14 -5.18 -24.29
CA SER A 48 -3.10 -4.18 -24.12
C SER A 48 -2.05 -4.39 -25.20
N ARG A 49 -1.10 -3.48 -25.36
CA ARG A 49 -0.02 -3.64 -26.33
C ARG A 49 1.30 -3.19 -25.74
N VAL A 50 2.37 -3.90 -26.12
CA VAL A 50 3.74 -3.39 -26.08
C VAL A 50 3.93 -2.43 -27.25
N ALA A 51 4.09 -1.14 -26.94
CA ALA A 51 4.32 -0.14 -27.98
C ALA A 51 5.72 -0.33 -28.59
N ALA A 52 6.01 0.41 -29.68
CA ALA A 52 7.29 0.26 -30.40
C ALA A 52 8.52 0.61 -29.53
N ASP A 53 8.30 1.29 -28.41
CA ASP A 53 9.29 1.61 -27.39
C ASP A 53 9.51 0.49 -26.36
N GLY A 54 8.88 -0.68 -26.53
CA GLY A 54 8.99 -1.80 -25.60
C GLY A 54 8.16 -1.64 -24.32
N ILE A 55 7.29 -0.62 -24.24
CA ILE A 55 6.49 -0.35 -23.03
C ILE A 55 5.04 -0.80 -23.23
N ARG A 56 4.56 -1.67 -22.34
CA ARG A 56 3.14 -2.05 -22.29
C ARG A 56 2.30 -0.93 -21.72
N ARG A 57 1.25 -0.58 -22.48
CA ARG A 57 0.22 0.39 -22.08
C ARG A 57 -1.17 -0.23 -22.23
N PHE A 58 -2.07 0.13 -21.32
CA PHE A 58 -3.45 -0.38 -21.27
C PHE A 58 -4.47 0.62 -21.82
N THR A 59 -4.05 1.54 -22.69
CA THR A 59 -4.87 2.66 -23.18
C THR A 59 -5.75 2.32 -24.39
N GLU A 60 -5.36 1.33 -25.19
CA GLU A 60 -6.01 0.95 -26.44
C GLU A 60 -5.87 -0.55 -26.75
N ASN A 61 -6.72 -1.08 -27.62
CA ASN A 61 -6.59 -2.44 -28.13
C ASN A 61 -5.39 -2.57 -29.11
N ALA A 62 -4.81 -3.77 -29.29
CA ALA A 62 -3.60 -3.92 -30.10
C ALA A 62 -3.73 -3.48 -31.56
N ASP A 63 -4.92 -3.58 -32.15
CA ASP A 63 -5.21 -3.15 -33.52
C ASP A 63 -5.50 -1.65 -33.65
N ARG A 64 -5.45 -0.88 -32.55
CA ARG A 64 -5.64 0.59 -32.49
C ARG A 64 -6.98 1.08 -33.03
N THR A 65 -7.97 0.20 -33.06
CA THR A 65 -9.32 0.55 -33.54
C THR A 65 -10.18 1.18 -32.44
N ARG A 66 -9.76 1.07 -31.17
CA ARG A 66 -10.54 1.53 -30.02
C ARG A 66 -9.68 1.88 -28.80
N GLN A 67 -9.93 3.07 -28.25
CA GLN A 67 -9.44 3.44 -26.92
C GLN A 67 -10.26 2.77 -25.82
N PHE A 68 -9.58 2.30 -24.78
CA PHE A 68 -10.21 1.70 -23.61
C PHE A 68 -10.67 2.80 -22.64
N SER A 69 -11.88 2.64 -22.11
CA SER A 69 -12.32 3.42 -20.95
C SER A 69 -11.41 3.13 -19.76
N GLU A 70 -11.27 4.08 -18.82
CA GLU A 70 -10.42 3.91 -17.63
C GLU A 70 -10.68 2.60 -16.87
N SER A 71 -11.97 2.23 -16.74
CA SER A 71 -12.38 0.95 -16.14
C SER A 71 -11.82 -0.26 -16.89
N GLU A 72 -11.84 -0.24 -18.23
CA GLU A 72 -11.24 -1.29 -19.04
C GLU A 72 -9.72 -1.33 -18.90
N GLN A 73 -9.04 -0.17 -18.85
CA GLN A 73 -7.59 -0.11 -18.62
C GLN A 73 -7.23 -0.76 -17.29
N ASN A 74 -7.96 -0.42 -16.23
CA ASN A 74 -7.74 -0.95 -14.89
C ASN A 74 -8.02 -2.46 -14.82
N VAL A 75 -9.10 -2.94 -15.42
CA VAL A 75 -9.41 -4.38 -15.47
C VAL A 75 -8.34 -5.14 -16.25
N ASN A 76 -7.89 -4.62 -17.39
CA ASN A 76 -6.87 -5.29 -18.20
C ASN A 76 -5.51 -5.29 -17.50
N ALA A 77 -5.14 -4.19 -16.83
CA ALA A 77 -3.92 -4.08 -16.03
C ALA A 77 -3.91 -5.03 -14.84
N GLU A 78 -5.02 -5.12 -14.09
CA GLU A 78 -5.14 -6.09 -12.99
C GLU A 78 -5.01 -7.52 -13.50
N ARG A 79 -5.68 -7.86 -14.60
CA ARG A 79 -5.57 -9.19 -15.22
C ARG A 79 -4.14 -9.54 -15.60
N TYR A 80 -3.44 -8.61 -16.26
CA TYR A 80 -2.06 -8.77 -16.64
C TYR A 80 -1.18 -8.98 -15.40
N GLY A 81 -1.28 -8.08 -14.41
CA GLY A 81 -0.49 -8.17 -13.19
C GLY A 81 -0.71 -9.47 -12.42
N GLU A 82 -1.95 -9.93 -12.27
CA GLU A 82 -2.24 -11.20 -11.57
C GLU A 82 -1.72 -12.44 -12.30
N ALA A 83 -1.79 -12.44 -13.64
CA ALA A 83 -1.39 -13.56 -14.46
C ALA A 83 0.13 -13.62 -14.69
N GLU A 84 0.73 -12.50 -15.07
CA GLU A 84 2.14 -12.43 -15.47
C GLU A 84 3.06 -12.12 -14.29
N LEU A 85 2.64 -11.29 -13.34
CA LEU A 85 3.52 -10.80 -12.27
C LEU A 85 3.17 -11.37 -10.88
N GLY A 86 1.94 -11.86 -10.69
CA GLY A 86 1.44 -12.28 -9.38
C GLY A 86 2.15 -13.48 -8.78
N HIS A 87 2.86 -14.26 -9.59
CA HIS A 87 3.68 -15.37 -9.09
C HIS A 87 4.90 -14.88 -8.30
N HIS A 88 5.49 -13.72 -8.67
CA HIS A 88 6.63 -13.13 -7.96
C HIS A 88 6.35 -13.01 -6.45
N MET A 89 5.17 -12.52 -6.07
CA MET A 89 4.77 -12.38 -4.67
C MET A 89 4.48 -13.71 -3.97
N ARG A 90 3.98 -14.72 -4.71
CA ARG A 90 3.69 -16.06 -4.16
C ARG A 90 4.97 -16.83 -3.87
N ASP A 91 5.98 -16.64 -4.71
CA ASP A 91 7.24 -17.38 -4.65
C ASP A 91 8.23 -16.80 -3.62
N LEU A 92 7.95 -15.61 -3.06
CA LEU A 92 8.76 -15.02 -1.99
C LEU A 92 8.80 -15.87 -0.71
N PRO A 93 9.96 -15.90 -0.01
CA PRO A 93 10.05 -16.28 1.39
C PRO A 93 9.00 -15.58 2.25
N ARG A 94 8.52 -16.28 3.29
CA ARG A 94 7.41 -15.80 4.14
C ARG A 94 7.67 -14.41 4.73
N ASP A 95 8.90 -14.14 5.15
CA ASP A 95 9.26 -12.90 5.84
C ASP A 95 9.34 -11.72 4.86
N GLN A 96 9.94 -11.92 3.68
CA GLN A 96 9.92 -10.95 2.58
C GLN A 96 8.49 -10.63 2.13
N ARG A 97 7.65 -11.66 1.93
CA ARG A 97 6.22 -11.46 1.59
C ARG A 97 5.49 -10.66 2.65
N ARG A 98 5.70 -10.96 3.94
CA ARG A 98 5.07 -10.23 5.05
C ARG A 98 5.53 -8.77 5.08
N ALA A 99 6.83 -8.52 4.90
CA ALA A 99 7.40 -7.19 4.88
C ALA A 99 6.84 -6.34 3.72
N ALA A 100 6.74 -6.91 2.52
CA ALA A 100 6.16 -6.22 1.36
C ALA A 100 4.67 -5.88 1.54
N LEU A 101 3.87 -6.80 2.13
CA LEU A 101 2.46 -6.52 2.44
C LEU A 101 2.29 -5.43 3.49
N GLU A 102 3.17 -5.39 4.48
CA GLU A 102 3.16 -4.36 5.50
C GLU A 102 3.52 -2.99 4.91
N TYR A 103 4.51 -2.94 4.01
CA TYR A 103 4.83 -1.71 3.29
C TYR A 103 3.61 -1.19 2.50
N SER A 104 2.83 -2.06 1.87
CA SER A 104 1.60 -1.64 1.17
C SER A 104 0.59 -0.93 2.10
N GLU A 105 0.58 -1.24 3.40
CA GLU A 105 -0.28 -0.59 4.40
C GLU A 105 0.36 0.66 5.01
N TYR A 106 1.68 0.67 5.20
CA TYR A 106 2.42 1.69 5.97
C TYR A 106 3.53 2.40 5.18
N GLY A 107 3.54 2.33 3.86
CA GLY A 107 4.70 2.72 3.04
C GLY A 107 5.10 4.18 3.19
N TRP A 108 4.17 5.07 3.51
CA TRP A 108 4.48 6.47 3.80
C TRP A 108 5.33 6.64 5.07
N VAL A 109 5.16 5.76 6.06
CA VAL A 109 5.92 5.74 7.31
C VAL A 109 7.35 5.27 7.05
N TYR A 110 7.50 4.19 6.27
CA TYR A 110 8.80 3.70 5.82
C TYR A 110 9.56 4.74 5.00
N ASN A 111 8.88 5.39 4.05
CA ASN A 111 9.50 6.38 3.20
C ASN A 111 9.85 7.67 3.96
N GLU A 112 9.15 8.02 5.03
CA GLU A 112 9.54 9.14 5.89
C GLU A 112 10.93 8.91 6.50
N ILE A 113 11.16 7.70 7.04
CA ILE A 113 12.46 7.31 7.61
C ILE A 113 13.53 7.23 6.53
N LEU A 114 13.24 6.55 5.42
CA LEU A 114 14.21 6.40 4.33
C LEU A 114 14.61 7.73 3.67
N ARG A 115 13.75 8.76 3.77
CA ARG A 115 14.05 10.12 3.30
C ARG A 115 14.66 11.01 4.38
N ALA A 116 14.54 10.66 5.65
CA ALA A 116 15.18 11.35 6.78
C ALA A 116 16.64 10.92 6.92
N VAL A 117 17.42 11.10 5.84
CA VAL A 117 18.79 10.57 5.68
C VAL A 117 19.75 11.07 6.78
N ASP A 118 19.43 12.19 7.43
CA ASP A 118 20.33 12.85 8.38
C ASP A 118 20.20 12.33 9.82
N ASP A 119 19.00 11.99 10.30
CA ASP A 119 18.80 11.45 11.66
C ASP A 119 17.49 10.62 11.80
N PRO A 120 17.52 9.32 11.46
CA PRO A 120 16.36 8.45 11.64
C PRO A 120 16.04 8.20 13.12
N GLU A 121 16.99 8.38 14.05
CA GLU A 121 16.77 8.19 15.48
C GLU A 121 15.93 9.33 16.05
N GLU A 122 16.25 10.58 15.71
CA GLU A 122 15.46 11.75 16.08
C GLU A 122 14.01 11.65 15.56
N LEU A 123 13.83 11.21 14.30
CA LEU A 123 12.50 11.00 13.73
C LEU A 123 11.72 9.92 14.52
N LEU A 124 12.34 8.79 14.85
CA LEU A 124 11.68 7.73 15.61
C LEU A 124 11.38 8.13 17.05
N GLU A 125 12.23 8.92 17.68
CA GLU A 125 11.97 9.47 19.00
C GLU A 125 10.80 10.47 18.96
N SER A 126 10.71 11.29 17.91
CA SER A 126 9.57 12.20 17.72
C SER A 126 8.23 11.47 17.66
N TRP A 127 8.20 10.22 17.19
CA TRP A 127 6.98 9.40 17.15
C TRP A 127 6.43 9.05 18.54
N ARG A 128 7.26 9.20 19.58
CA ARG A 128 6.89 9.01 20.98
C ARG A 128 6.39 10.30 21.62
N ASP A 129 6.35 11.42 20.89
CA ASP A 129 5.74 12.66 21.35
C ASP A 129 4.23 12.65 21.11
N PRO A 130 3.38 12.59 22.16
CA PRO A 130 1.93 12.61 21.99
C PRO A 130 1.37 13.96 21.52
N VAL A 131 2.15 15.05 21.61
CA VAL A 131 1.77 16.35 21.06
C VAL A 131 1.89 16.31 19.53
N MET A 132 2.98 15.75 19.01
CA MET A 132 3.22 15.65 17.57
C MET A 132 2.39 14.52 16.93
N TYR A 133 2.28 13.37 17.60
CA TYR A 133 1.58 12.19 17.11
C TYR A 133 0.64 11.61 18.19
N PRO A 134 -0.53 12.23 18.40
CA PRO A 134 -1.46 11.80 19.43
C PRO A 134 -1.98 10.40 19.16
N GLY A 135 -2.11 9.62 20.22
CA GLY A 135 -2.61 8.25 20.13
C GLY A 135 -2.63 7.54 21.49
N PRO A 136 -3.54 6.57 21.68
CA PRO A 136 -3.77 5.94 22.96
C PRO A 136 -2.54 5.20 23.52
N ARG A 137 -1.64 4.69 22.66
CA ARG A 137 -0.42 3.99 23.12
C ARG A 137 0.62 4.98 23.60
N VAL A 138 0.96 6.00 22.81
CA VAL A 138 1.94 7.04 23.20
C VAL A 138 1.49 7.73 24.48
N THR A 139 0.21 8.09 24.54
CA THR A 139 -0.40 8.73 25.70
C THR A 139 -0.24 7.90 26.96
N LEU A 140 -0.58 6.61 26.90
CA LEU A 140 -0.43 5.71 28.06
C LEU A 140 1.04 5.46 28.42
N GLN A 141 1.94 5.33 27.44
CA GLN A 141 3.38 5.19 27.71
C GLN A 141 3.93 6.39 28.46
N ARG A 142 3.63 7.61 28.00
CA ARG A 142 4.03 8.85 28.65
C ARG A 142 3.52 8.91 30.08
N ILE A 143 2.22 8.62 30.28
CA ILE A 143 1.63 8.65 31.63
C ILE A 143 2.29 7.62 32.52
N LEU A 144 2.39 6.37 32.08
CA LEU A 144 2.92 5.27 32.88
C LEU A 144 4.45 5.32 33.03
N GLY A 145 5.13 6.17 32.27
CA GLY A 145 6.59 6.27 32.24
C GLY A 145 7.23 4.99 31.72
N THR A 146 6.55 4.27 30.82
CA THR A 146 7.03 3.01 30.27
C THR A 146 7.53 3.21 28.84
N THR A 147 8.78 2.85 28.57
CA THR A 147 9.37 2.86 27.21
C THR A 147 8.90 1.68 26.35
N GLY A 148 8.18 0.74 26.96
CA GLY A 148 7.61 -0.44 26.32
C GLY A 148 6.35 -0.86 27.06
N THR A 149 5.34 -1.24 26.30
CA THR A 149 4.12 -1.87 26.84
C THR A 149 4.49 -3.06 27.72
N GLY A 150 3.71 -3.31 28.79
CA GLY A 150 3.77 -4.57 29.52
C GLY A 150 3.73 -5.78 28.58
N ARG A 151 4.33 -6.91 29.02
CA ARG A 151 4.43 -8.21 28.33
C ARG A 151 3.57 -8.29 27.05
N HIS A 152 4.22 -8.20 25.89
CA HIS A 152 3.64 -8.45 24.55
C HIS A 152 2.75 -7.35 23.93
N GLY A 153 3.02 -6.06 24.14
CA GLY A 153 2.36 -5.05 23.30
C GLY A 153 0.94 -4.70 23.72
N ARG A 154 0.44 -5.17 24.87
CA ARG A 154 -0.99 -5.09 25.25
C ARG A 154 -1.18 -4.43 26.61
N TYR A 155 -2.05 -3.43 26.63
CA TYR A 155 -2.50 -2.78 27.85
C TYR A 155 -3.59 -3.59 28.56
N THR A 156 -3.57 -3.59 29.88
CA THR A 156 -4.53 -4.28 30.75
C THR A 156 -5.42 -3.28 31.49
N PRO A 157 -6.51 -3.72 32.14
CA PRO A 157 -7.31 -2.85 33.01
C PRO A 157 -6.48 -2.24 34.15
N GLU A 158 -5.47 -2.94 34.65
CA GLU A 158 -4.55 -2.42 35.67
C GLU A 158 -3.73 -1.23 35.13
N ASP A 159 -3.25 -1.31 33.89
CA ASP A 159 -2.54 -0.19 33.26
C ASP A 159 -3.44 1.05 33.13
N ILE A 160 -4.72 0.85 32.79
CA ILE A 160 -5.71 1.94 32.71
C ILE A 160 -5.96 2.55 34.08
N ALA A 161 -6.11 1.73 35.12
CA ALA A 161 -6.30 2.21 36.49
C ALA A 161 -5.06 2.95 37.01
N ALA A 162 -3.86 2.44 36.70
CA ALA A 162 -2.60 3.10 37.03
C ALA A 162 -2.46 4.45 36.33
N ALA A 163 -2.87 4.55 35.06
CA ALA A 163 -2.85 5.80 34.32
C ALA A 163 -3.81 6.85 34.93
N LEU A 164 -5.03 6.43 35.29
CA LEU A 164 -6.01 7.30 35.97
C LEU A 164 -5.55 7.79 37.36
N SER A 165 -4.64 7.05 37.99
CA SER A 165 -4.12 7.39 39.32
C SER A 165 -2.95 8.38 39.28
N ARG A 166 -2.44 8.75 38.09
CA ARG A 166 -1.32 9.68 37.95
C ARG A 166 -1.79 11.13 37.78
N PRO A 167 -1.17 12.10 38.49
CA PRO A 167 -1.49 13.50 38.33
C PRO A 167 -1.03 14.02 36.96
N GLY A 168 -1.78 14.98 36.39
CA GLY A 168 -1.38 15.68 35.15
C GLY A 168 -1.92 15.09 33.84
N LEU A 169 -3.13 14.51 33.84
CA LEU A 169 -3.82 13.93 32.67
C LEU A 169 -4.30 14.96 31.63
N VAL A 170 -3.57 16.06 31.42
CA VAL A 170 -4.01 17.22 30.63
C VAL A 170 -4.39 16.87 29.18
N ASP A 171 -3.84 15.78 28.63
CA ASP A 171 -4.05 15.36 27.24
C ASP A 171 -4.84 14.04 27.09
N VAL A 172 -5.50 13.56 28.14
CA VAL A 172 -6.26 12.30 28.09
C VAL A 172 -7.69 12.52 28.46
N ASP A 173 -8.59 11.96 27.65
CA ASP A 173 -10.00 11.86 27.99
C ASP A 173 -10.17 10.91 29.18
N GLU A 174 -10.11 11.46 30.40
CA GLU A 174 -10.34 10.71 31.65
C GLU A 174 -11.68 9.98 31.62
N GLY A 175 -12.71 10.60 31.05
CA GLY A 175 -14.03 10.00 30.88
C GLY A 175 -13.95 8.74 30.03
N LYS A 176 -13.09 8.74 29.00
CA LYS A 176 -12.83 7.56 28.19
C LYS A 176 -12.17 6.43 28.97
N LEU A 177 -11.16 6.73 29.78
CA LEU A 177 -10.46 5.74 30.59
C LEU A 177 -11.37 5.15 31.69
N ARG A 178 -12.14 5.99 32.37
CA ARG A 178 -13.14 5.54 33.35
C ARG A 178 -14.20 4.66 32.70
N GLY A 179 -14.74 5.08 31.55
CA GLY A 179 -15.69 4.28 30.79
C GLY A 179 -15.16 2.93 30.30
N ILE A 180 -13.83 2.76 30.18
CA ILE A 180 -13.22 1.44 29.93
C ILE A 180 -13.35 0.56 31.18
N LEU A 181 -13.03 1.09 32.35
CA LEU A 181 -13.09 0.36 33.61
C LEU A 181 -14.54 0.02 34.01
N ASP A 182 -15.49 0.89 33.68
CA ASP A 182 -16.89 0.81 34.10
C ASP A 182 -17.80 0.03 33.13
N VAL A 183 -17.25 -0.68 32.14
CA VAL A 183 -18.04 -1.38 31.08
C VAL A 183 -18.86 -2.59 31.57
N GLY A 184 -18.83 -2.89 32.86
CA GLY A 184 -19.61 -3.98 33.48
C GLY A 184 -21.12 -3.73 33.43
N SER A 185 -21.88 -4.82 33.48
CA SER A 185 -23.35 -4.80 33.60
C SER A 185 -23.77 -5.47 34.91
N PRO A 186 -24.93 -5.10 35.49
CA PRO A 186 -25.46 -5.79 36.66
C PRO A 186 -25.57 -7.31 36.39
N GLY A 187 -24.98 -8.11 37.28
CA GLY A 187 -24.96 -9.58 37.16
C GLY A 187 -23.75 -10.18 36.42
N ASP A 188 -22.85 -9.36 35.88
CA ASP A 188 -21.58 -9.88 35.35
C ASP A 188 -20.68 -10.42 36.47
N THR A 189 -19.96 -11.52 36.21
CA THR A 189 -18.84 -11.97 37.06
C THR A 189 -17.60 -11.10 36.85
N PRO A 190 -16.64 -11.09 37.80
CA PRO A 190 -15.37 -10.38 37.63
C PRO A 190 -14.61 -10.74 36.34
N GLU A 191 -14.60 -12.01 35.93
CA GLU A 191 -13.97 -12.46 34.68
C GLU A 191 -14.68 -11.91 33.44
N GLN A 192 -16.02 -11.80 33.49
CA GLN A 192 -16.81 -11.23 32.40
C GLN A 192 -16.54 -9.73 32.27
N VAL A 193 -16.48 -9.00 33.39
CA VAL A 193 -16.10 -7.58 33.41
C VAL A 193 -14.68 -7.41 32.85
N ARG A 194 -13.70 -8.17 33.35
CA ARG A 194 -12.31 -8.13 32.84
C ARG A 194 -12.24 -8.38 31.34
N SER A 195 -12.98 -9.36 30.85
CA SER A 195 -13.05 -9.68 29.42
C SER A 195 -13.68 -8.55 28.60
N LYS A 196 -14.71 -7.89 29.11
CA LYS A 196 -15.31 -6.70 28.48
C LYS A 196 -14.31 -5.53 28.46
N GLN A 197 -13.60 -5.28 29.55
CA GLN A 197 -12.56 -4.24 29.64
C GLN A 197 -11.45 -4.47 28.60
N LEU A 198 -10.89 -5.69 28.53
CA LEU A 198 -9.85 -6.04 27.55
C LEU A 198 -10.31 -5.85 26.10
N ARG A 199 -11.54 -6.24 25.77
CA ARG A 199 -12.12 -5.99 24.44
C ARG A 199 -12.29 -4.50 24.15
N THR A 200 -12.70 -3.72 25.15
CA THR A 200 -12.88 -2.27 24.99
C THR A 200 -11.54 -1.56 24.83
N ILE A 201 -10.50 -1.95 25.58
CA ILE A 201 -9.12 -1.47 25.40
C ILE A 201 -8.66 -1.79 23.97
N ALA A 202 -8.78 -3.04 23.52
CA ALA A 202 -8.37 -3.44 22.18
C ALA A 202 -9.10 -2.66 21.09
N ARG A 203 -10.41 -2.40 21.27
CA ARG A 203 -11.22 -1.60 20.34
C ARG A 203 -10.80 -0.14 20.33
N TRP A 204 -10.54 0.44 21.50
CA TRP A 204 -10.05 1.82 21.63
C TRP A 204 -8.69 1.98 20.95
N MET A 205 -7.74 1.10 21.25
CA MET A 205 -6.43 1.03 20.59
C MET A 205 -6.58 0.94 19.08
N LYS A 206 -7.37 -0.01 18.57
CA LYS A 206 -7.58 -0.18 17.13
C LYS A 206 -8.20 1.05 16.46
N LYS A 207 -9.15 1.71 17.14
CA LYS A 207 -9.91 2.83 16.58
C LYS A 207 -9.12 4.13 16.54
N TYR A 208 -8.33 4.41 17.57
CA TYR A 208 -7.66 5.68 17.75
C TYR A 208 -6.15 5.62 17.54
N ALA A 209 -5.59 4.44 17.28
CA ALA A 209 -4.16 4.34 17.01
C ALA A 209 -3.77 5.10 15.74
N SER A 210 -2.75 5.96 15.87
CA SER A 210 -2.10 6.57 14.72
C SER A 210 -1.50 5.48 13.83
N PRO A 211 -1.25 5.73 12.53
CA PRO A 211 -0.62 4.71 11.69
C PRO A 211 0.78 4.29 12.20
N ARG A 212 1.53 5.19 12.85
CA ARG A 212 2.80 4.89 13.51
C ARG A 212 2.60 3.92 14.68
N GLU A 213 1.61 4.17 15.54
CA GLU A 213 1.24 3.26 16.63
C GLU A 213 0.68 1.91 16.15
N ARG A 214 0.07 1.87 14.96
CA ARG A 214 -0.33 0.59 14.35
C ARG A 214 0.87 -0.17 13.81
N LEU A 215 1.84 0.54 13.23
CA LEU A 215 3.06 -0.06 12.75
C LEU A 215 3.85 -0.74 13.89
N THR A 216 3.86 -0.21 15.11
CA THR A 216 4.52 -0.87 16.25
C THR A 216 4.01 -2.30 16.50
N LEU A 217 2.76 -2.62 16.13
CA LEU A 217 2.24 -4.00 16.24
C LEU A 217 3.01 -5.00 15.38
N SER A 218 3.59 -4.54 14.27
CA SER A 218 4.45 -5.38 13.44
C SER A 218 5.79 -5.70 14.06
N PHE A 219 6.25 -4.85 14.98
CA PHE A 219 7.49 -4.96 15.75
C PHE A 219 7.22 -5.49 17.17
N GLY A 220 6.30 -6.46 17.30
CA GLY A 220 6.00 -7.08 18.61
C GLY A 220 5.29 -6.18 19.61
N GLY A 221 4.83 -4.99 19.19
CA GLY A 221 4.13 -4.03 20.02
C GLY A 221 5.03 -2.98 20.69
N THR A 222 6.32 -2.94 20.36
CA THR A 222 7.28 -1.92 20.80
C THR A 222 7.55 -0.91 19.69
N TYR A 223 8.01 0.28 20.06
CA TYR A 223 8.52 1.23 19.07
C TYR A 223 9.78 0.64 18.43
N PRO A 224 9.82 0.51 17.10
CA PRO A 224 11.01 0.05 16.40
C PRO A 224 12.18 1.01 16.63
N THR A 225 13.37 0.44 16.66
CA THR A 225 14.66 1.13 16.58
C THR A 225 15.01 1.43 15.11
N PRO A 226 16.02 2.28 14.85
CA PRO A 226 16.57 2.41 13.50
C PRO A 226 17.00 1.07 12.90
N GLU A 227 17.61 0.19 13.70
CA GLU A 227 18.05 -1.14 13.27
C GLU A 227 16.87 -2.03 12.84
N ASP A 228 15.77 -2.05 13.61
CA ASP A 228 14.55 -2.79 13.25
C ASP A 228 14.01 -2.35 11.87
N PHE A 229 14.07 -1.04 11.58
CA PHE A 229 13.66 -0.51 10.28
C PHE A 229 14.62 -0.86 9.16
N LEU A 230 15.94 -0.83 9.41
CA LEU A 230 16.94 -1.22 8.43
C LEU A 230 16.79 -2.71 8.07
N GLU A 231 16.67 -3.59 9.05
CA GLU A 231 16.42 -5.03 8.82
C GLU A 231 15.13 -5.24 8.02
N ARG A 232 14.08 -4.49 8.34
CA ARG A 232 12.82 -4.60 7.61
C ARG A 232 12.92 -4.07 6.18
N ASN A 233 13.67 -2.99 5.96
CA ASN A 233 13.91 -2.42 4.65
C ASN A 233 14.69 -3.40 3.76
N VAL A 234 15.68 -4.12 4.30
CA VAL A 234 16.39 -5.18 3.58
C VAL A 234 15.41 -6.23 3.05
N LEU A 235 14.47 -6.70 3.87
CA LEU A 235 13.47 -7.69 3.42
C LEU A 235 12.56 -7.17 2.30
N ILE A 236 12.18 -5.88 2.32
CA ILE A 236 11.35 -5.28 1.27
C ILE A 236 12.16 -5.07 -0.01
N ASP A 237 13.42 -4.65 0.12
CA ASP A 237 14.31 -4.43 -1.02
C ASP A 237 14.68 -5.76 -1.70
N GLU A 238 14.99 -6.80 -0.93
CA GLU A 238 15.15 -8.16 -1.45
C GLU A 238 13.87 -8.66 -2.15
N ALA A 239 12.69 -8.42 -1.56
CA ALA A 239 11.41 -8.79 -2.16
C ALA A 239 11.22 -8.11 -3.53
N THR A 240 11.46 -6.80 -3.61
CA THR A 240 11.30 -6.01 -4.85
C THR A 240 12.36 -6.29 -5.91
N ARG A 241 13.56 -6.73 -5.49
CA ARG A 241 14.67 -7.09 -6.38
C ARG A 241 14.77 -8.58 -6.69
N SER A 242 13.92 -9.43 -6.13
CA SER A 242 13.96 -10.88 -6.36
C SER A 242 13.55 -11.28 -7.78
N HIS A 243 12.73 -10.46 -8.44
CA HIS A 243 12.21 -10.73 -9.78
C HIS A 243 12.41 -9.51 -10.68
N ARG A 244 12.32 -9.72 -11.99
CA ARG A 244 12.43 -8.68 -13.02
C ARG A 244 11.15 -8.65 -13.85
N LEU A 245 10.80 -7.48 -14.36
CA LEU A 245 9.71 -7.34 -15.30
C LEU A 245 10.04 -8.09 -16.60
N PRO A 246 9.13 -8.94 -17.12
CA PRO A 246 9.35 -9.68 -18.36
C PRO A 246 9.25 -8.78 -19.62
N GLU A 247 8.78 -7.56 -19.46
CA GLU A 247 8.61 -6.54 -20.50
C GLU A 247 8.50 -5.16 -19.85
N GLY A 248 8.61 -4.09 -20.64
CA GLY A 248 8.44 -2.74 -20.12
C GLY A 248 6.98 -2.43 -19.76
N LEU A 249 6.77 -1.57 -18.77
CA LEU A 249 5.45 -1.26 -18.24
C LEU A 249 5.29 0.23 -17.90
N GLU A 250 4.21 0.85 -18.37
CA GLU A 250 3.84 2.20 -17.89
C GLU A 250 3.13 2.09 -16.54
N VAL A 251 3.59 2.88 -15.58
CA VAL A 251 3.00 2.96 -14.23
C VAL A 251 2.69 4.40 -13.84
N HIS A 252 1.77 4.55 -12.91
CA HIS A 252 1.22 5.83 -12.49
C HIS A 252 1.41 6.05 -10.99
N ARG A 253 1.78 7.26 -10.60
CA ARG A 253 1.83 7.69 -9.20
C ARG A 253 1.31 9.11 -9.06
N SER A 254 0.43 9.33 -8.10
CA SER A 254 -0.09 10.66 -7.79
C SER A 254 0.72 11.34 -6.70
N LEU A 255 0.97 12.64 -6.84
CA LEU A 255 1.78 13.44 -5.92
C LEU A 255 1.02 14.71 -5.49
N ARG A 256 1.15 15.07 -4.20
CA ARG A 256 0.55 16.29 -3.63
C ARG A 256 1.30 17.56 -4.03
N ASN A 257 2.61 17.45 -4.18
CA ASN A 257 3.52 18.52 -4.56
C ASN A 257 4.72 17.92 -5.29
N VAL A 258 5.55 18.78 -5.88
CA VAL A 258 6.77 18.42 -6.63
C VAL A 258 7.95 19.31 -6.24
N ASN A 259 7.83 20.06 -5.14
CA ASN A 259 8.87 20.99 -4.70
C ASN A 259 10.15 20.31 -4.17
N PHE A 260 10.07 19.01 -3.91
CA PHE A 260 11.21 18.17 -3.55
C PHE A 260 12.01 17.68 -4.76
N MET A 261 11.51 17.85 -5.98
CA MET A 261 12.19 17.36 -7.19
C MET A 261 13.37 18.27 -7.55
N GLU A 262 14.46 17.66 -7.98
CA GLU A 262 15.61 18.36 -8.56
C GLU A 262 15.16 19.20 -9.75
N GLY A 263 15.65 20.44 -9.85
CA GLY A 263 15.24 21.39 -10.87
C GLY A 263 13.85 22.03 -10.67
N TYR A 264 13.15 21.75 -9.56
CA TYR A 264 11.88 22.42 -9.26
C TYR A 264 12.04 23.95 -9.23
N SER A 265 11.07 24.63 -9.84
CA SER A 265 10.95 26.08 -9.79
C SER A 265 9.49 26.48 -9.54
N PRO A 266 9.22 27.42 -8.61
CA PRO A 266 7.85 27.92 -8.40
C PRO A 266 7.33 28.73 -9.61
N LEU A 267 8.21 29.11 -10.56
CA LEU A 267 7.85 29.87 -11.75
C LEU A 267 7.37 28.99 -12.93
N GLY A 268 7.63 27.68 -12.88
CA GLY A 268 7.33 26.75 -13.96
C GLY A 268 7.96 25.38 -13.76
N LEU A 269 7.28 24.33 -14.23
CA LEU A 269 7.74 22.94 -14.12
C LEU A 269 8.55 22.46 -15.32
N ASP A 270 8.69 23.28 -16.35
CA ASP A 270 9.53 23.05 -17.53
C ASP A 270 10.97 22.72 -17.16
N ARG A 271 11.48 23.29 -16.06
CA ARG A 271 12.83 23.02 -15.54
C ARG A 271 13.04 21.62 -14.99
N LEU A 272 11.97 20.85 -14.76
CA LEU A 272 12.09 19.44 -14.41
C LEU A 272 12.55 18.63 -15.62
N ILE A 273 12.26 19.05 -16.85
CA ILE A 273 12.57 18.28 -18.06
C ILE A 273 14.09 18.06 -18.18
N GLY A 274 14.49 16.80 -18.34
CA GLY A 274 15.89 16.39 -18.44
C GLY A 274 16.58 16.14 -17.10
N THR A 275 15.96 16.48 -15.97
CA THR A 275 16.50 16.18 -14.64
C THR A 275 16.36 14.71 -14.28
N THR A 276 17.29 14.21 -13.47
CA THR A 276 17.20 12.87 -12.85
C THR A 276 16.81 13.02 -11.39
N GLN A 277 15.80 12.26 -11.01
CA GLN A 277 15.28 12.19 -9.66
C GLN A 277 15.68 10.85 -9.05
N ARG A 278 15.95 10.83 -7.75
CA ARG A 278 16.15 9.61 -6.97
C ARG A 278 15.13 9.56 -5.86
N GLU A 279 14.40 8.45 -5.75
CA GLU A 279 13.53 8.17 -4.61
C GLU A 279 14.31 7.29 -3.60
N PRO A 280 14.73 7.82 -2.43
CA PRO A 280 15.42 7.01 -1.43
C PRO A 280 14.55 5.88 -0.88
N GLY A 281 13.24 6.14 -0.73
CA GLY A 281 12.26 5.14 -0.29
C GLY A 281 11.85 4.18 -1.40
N PHE A 282 10.88 3.31 -1.12
CA PHE A 282 10.27 2.50 -2.18
C PHE A 282 9.22 3.31 -2.93
N MET A 283 8.98 2.98 -4.20
CA MET A 283 8.00 3.70 -5.00
C MET A 283 6.76 2.84 -5.26
N SER A 284 5.69 3.11 -4.52
CA SER A 284 4.37 2.52 -4.79
C SER A 284 3.75 3.19 -6.03
N THR A 285 3.42 2.38 -7.03
CA THR A 285 2.84 2.84 -8.30
C THR A 285 1.63 1.98 -8.66
N SER A 286 0.83 2.43 -9.62
CA SER A 286 -0.34 1.71 -10.13
C SER A 286 -0.19 1.40 -11.62
N VAL A 287 -0.54 0.19 -12.02
CA VAL A 287 -0.64 -0.19 -13.45
C VAL A 287 -2.07 0.05 -13.94
N GLY A 288 -2.26 0.52 -15.18
CA GLY A 288 -3.58 0.75 -15.78
C GLY A 288 -3.81 2.21 -16.17
N GLY A 289 -5.03 2.72 -15.99
CA GLY A 289 -5.39 4.07 -16.46
C GLY A 289 -4.92 5.19 -15.54
N GLU A 290 -5.39 5.17 -14.29
CA GLU A 290 -4.98 6.16 -13.27
C GLU A 290 -4.65 5.49 -11.92
N SER A 291 -3.86 6.21 -11.12
CA SER A 291 -3.63 5.84 -9.72
C SER A 291 -4.90 6.12 -8.90
N THR A 292 -5.05 5.44 -7.76
CA THR A 292 -6.22 5.60 -6.87
C THR A 292 -6.39 7.00 -6.29
N PHE A 293 -5.36 7.87 -6.40
CA PHE A 293 -5.42 9.27 -5.99
C PHE A 293 -5.45 10.22 -7.20
N ALA A 294 -6.36 9.96 -8.14
CA ALA A 294 -6.57 10.76 -9.36
C ALA A 294 -6.80 12.26 -9.11
N SER A 295 -7.32 12.65 -7.94
CA SER A 295 -7.58 14.05 -7.58
C SER A 295 -6.34 14.87 -7.18
N GLN A 296 -5.17 14.26 -7.15
CA GLN A 296 -3.93 14.97 -6.82
C GLN A 296 -3.50 15.90 -7.96
N PRO A 297 -2.88 17.06 -7.64
CA PRO A 297 -2.51 18.06 -8.63
C PRO A 297 -1.39 17.63 -9.57
N PHE A 298 -0.63 16.58 -9.23
CA PHE A 298 0.46 16.07 -10.06
C PHE A 298 0.33 14.56 -10.27
N ARG A 299 0.46 14.12 -11.52
CA ARG A 299 0.44 12.72 -11.94
C ARG A 299 1.76 12.38 -12.60
N LEU A 300 2.53 11.51 -11.97
CA LEU A 300 3.75 10.97 -12.52
C LEU A 300 3.41 9.71 -13.33
N ARG A 301 3.70 9.72 -14.63
CA ARG A 301 3.64 8.56 -15.55
C ARG A 301 5.07 8.12 -15.80
N ILE A 302 5.39 6.89 -15.45
CA ILE A 302 6.76 6.36 -15.50
C ILE A 302 6.78 5.16 -16.43
N ASN A 303 7.63 5.23 -17.45
CA ASN A 303 7.99 4.06 -18.24
C ASN A 303 9.04 3.26 -17.45
N VAL A 304 8.71 2.05 -17.03
CA VAL A 304 9.63 1.12 -16.36
C VAL A 304 10.12 0.12 -17.41
N PRO A 305 11.41 0.09 -17.78
CA PRO A 305 11.91 -0.80 -18.81
C PRO A 305 11.77 -2.29 -18.46
N GLU A 306 11.75 -3.13 -19.50
CA GLU A 306 11.94 -4.58 -19.36
C GLU A 306 13.20 -4.88 -18.54
N GLY A 307 13.17 -5.95 -17.74
CA GLY A 307 14.30 -6.33 -16.92
C GLY A 307 14.49 -5.46 -15.68
N SER A 308 13.61 -4.49 -15.41
CA SER A 308 13.66 -3.71 -14.17
C SER A 308 13.16 -4.51 -12.97
N PRO A 309 13.76 -4.33 -11.77
CA PRO A 309 13.23 -4.89 -10.54
C PRO A 309 11.89 -4.24 -10.16
N ALA A 310 10.88 -5.06 -9.90
CA ALA A 310 9.58 -4.62 -9.42
C ALA A 310 8.81 -5.79 -8.80
N LEU A 311 7.94 -5.49 -7.84
CA LEU A 311 7.06 -6.46 -7.21
C LEU A 311 5.59 -6.09 -7.42
N TRP A 312 4.84 -6.96 -8.08
CA TRP A 312 3.40 -6.85 -8.18
C TRP A 312 2.74 -7.30 -6.87
N LEU A 313 2.06 -6.37 -6.21
CA LEU A 313 1.30 -6.65 -4.99
C LEU A 313 -0.16 -6.98 -5.32
N GLY A 314 -0.75 -6.25 -6.28
CA GLY A 314 -2.08 -6.52 -6.83
C GLY A 314 -3.12 -6.94 -5.78
N ARG A 315 -3.81 -8.06 -6.03
CA ARG A 315 -4.88 -8.57 -5.16
C ARG A 315 -4.42 -9.03 -3.79
N THR A 316 -3.12 -9.22 -3.58
CA THR A 316 -2.56 -9.59 -2.27
C THR A 316 -2.34 -8.38 -1.36
N SER A 317 -2.27 -7.17 -1.93
CA SER A 317 -2.16 -5.90 -1.20
C SER A 317 -3.31 -5.69 -0.21
N LYS A 318 -3.07 -4.83 0.79
CA LYS A 318 -4.12 -4.27 1.64
C LYS A 318 -5.19 -3.53 0.82
N TYR A 319 -4.82 -3.00 -0.34
CA TYR A 319 -5.66 -2.23 -1.23
C TYR A 319 -5.67 -2.84 -2.65
N PRO A 320 -6.32 -3.99 -2.87
CA PRO A 320 -6.32 -4.72 -4.15
C PRO A 320 -6.63 -3.88 -5.39
N HIS A 321 -7.55 -2.93 -5.24
CA HIS A 321 -8.00 -2.05 -6.32
C HIS A 321 -6.95 -1.02 -6.78
N GLN A 322 -5.80 -0.92 -6.10
CA GLN A 322 -4.72 0.00 -6.48
C GLN A 322 -3.83 -0.54 -7.59
N ARG A 323 -3.93 -1.84 -7.92
CA ARG A 323 -3.09 -2.49 -8.96
C ARG A 323 -1.62 -2.18 -8.74
N GLU A 324 -1.21 -2.36 -7.48
CA GLU A 324 0.04 -1.81 -6.98
C GLU A 324 1.23 -2.60 -7.55
N LEU A 325 2.12 -1.88 -8.23
CA LEU A 325 3.46 -2.32 -8.58
C LEU A 325 4.45 -1.52 -7.73
N LEU A 326 5.24 -2.21 -6.93
CA LEU A 326 6.22 -1.63 -6.03
C LEU A 326 7.60 -1.64 -6.70
N LEU A 327 8.19 -0.46 -6.88
CA LEU A 327 9.58 -0.30 -7.32
C LEU A 327 10.52 -0.24 -6.10
N PRO A 328 11.76 -0.76 -6.23
CA PRO A 328 12.70 -0.85 -5.12
C PRO A 328 13.12 0.52 -4.59
N SER A 329 13.76 0.50 -3.42
CA SER A 329 14.41 1.68 -2.88
C SER A 329 15.50 2.20 -3.83
N ASN A 330 15.78 3.50 -3.76
CA ASN A 330 16.77 4.16 -4.61
C ASN A 330 16.48 4.05 -6.11
N THR A 331 15.20 3.97 -6.49
CA THR A 331 14.82 4.03 -7.91
C THR A 331 15.16 5.42 -8.47
N GLU A 332 15.97 5.44 -9.52
CA GLU A 332 16.27 6.65 -10.29
C GLU A 332 15.40 6.74 -11.53
N TYR A 333 14.91 7.94 -11.82
CA TYR A 333 14.07 8.20 -12.98
C TYR A 333 14.35 9.57 -13.57
N ARG A 334 14.35 9.65 -14.90
CA ARG A 334 14.57 10.88 -15.64
C ARG A 334 13.26 11.46 -16.10
N ILE A 335 13.06 12.76 -15.88
CA ILE A 335 11.89 13.47 -16.36
C ILE A 335 12.05 13.77 -17.85
N LEU A 336 11.07 13.34 -18.65
CA LEU A 336 11.06 13.48 -20.09
C LEU A 336 10.20 14.64 -20.55
N ASP A 337 9.08 14.89 -19.88
CA ASP A 337 8.12 15.92 -20.28
C ASP A 337 7.21 16.33 -19.10
N VAL A 338 6.60 17.51 -19.20
CA VAL A 338 5.63 18.03 -18.25
C VAL A 338 4.46 18.68 -18.98
N ILE A 339 3.26 18.10 -18.82
CA ILE A 339 2.06 18.44 -19.57
C ILE A 339 0.99 19.04 -18.64
N PRO A 340 0.58 20.31 -18.84
CA PRO A 340 -0.56 20.90 -18.11
C PRO A 340 -1.91 20.47 -18.70
N HIS A 341 -2.86 20.06 -17.86
CA HIS A 341 -4.24 19.77 -18.29
C HIS A 341 -5.18 20.98 -18.14
N GLY A 342 -4.78 22.13 -18.67
CA GLY A 342 -5.54 23.38 -18.58
C GLY A 342 -5.33 24.15 -17.28
N ARG A 343 -5.99 25.31 -17.14
CA ARG A 343 -5.68 26.33 -16.11
C ARG A 343 -5.80 25.83 -14.66
N ASN A 344 -6.70 24.87 -14.41
CA ASN A 344 -6.96 24.29 -13.09
C ASN A 344 -6.84 22.75 -13.09
N GLY A 345 -6.34 22.15 -14.17
CA GLY A 345 -6.20 20.70 -14.26
C GLY A 345 -4.90 20.21 -13.62
N PRO A 346 -4.78 18.89 -13.39
CA PRO A 346 -3.56 18.33 -12.88
C PRO A 346 -2.43 18.49 -13.91
N TRP A 347 -1.19 18.44 -13.44
CA TRP A 347 -0.03 18.28 -14.29
C TRP A 347 0.27 16.80 -14.48
N THR A 348 0.65 16.41 -15.70
CA THR A 348 1.23 15.09 -15.96
C THR A 348 2.72 15.25 -16.17
N ILE A 349 3.52 14.58 -15.34
CA ILE A 349 4.97 14.50 -15.47
C ILE A 349 5.27 13.14 -16.09
N ILE A 350 5.91 13.12 -17.25
CA ILE A 350 6.34 11.90 -17.93
C ILE A 350 7.78 11.64 -17.54
N ALA A 351 8.08 10.41 -17.15
CA ALA A 351 9.40 9.97 -16.76
C ALA A 351 9.70 8.58 -17.29
N GLU A 352 10.97 8.20 -17.22
CA GLU A 352 11.43 6.83 -17.42
C GLU A 352 12.37 6.43 -16.28
N VAL A 353 12.29 5.18 -15.84
CA VAL A 353 13.31 4.63 -14.93
C VAL A 353 14.63 4.57 -15.69
N VAL A 354 15.68 5.14 -15.10
CA VAL A 354 17.03 5.00 -15.65
C VAL A 354 17.46 3.56 -15.40
N SER A 355 17.89 2.86 -16.46
CA SER A 355 18.15 1.40 -16.53
C SER A 355 18.72 0.77 -15.25
N PRO A 356 18.37 -0.50 -14.98
CA PRO A 356 18.63 -1.13 -13.69
C PRO A 356 20.12 -1.21 -13.42
N MET A 357 20.56 -0.63 -12.30
CA MET A 357 21.86 -0.93 -11.73
C MET A 357 21.98 -2.46 -11.57
N PRO A 358 23.13 -3.06 -11.93
CA PRO A 358 23.35 -4.51 -11.96
C PRO A 358 23.00 -5.24 -10.65
#